data_AF-W5JCF7-F1
#
_entry.id   AF-W5JCF7-F1
#
_cell.length_a   1.000
_cell.length_b   1.000
_cell.length_c   1.000
_cell.angle_alpha   90.00
_cell.angle_beta   90.00
_cell.angle_gamma   90.00
#
_symmetry.space_group_name_H-M   'P 1'
#
loop_
_entity.id
_entity.type
_entity.pdbx_description
1 polymer ?
#
loop_
_entity_poly.entity_id
_entity_poly.type
_entity_poly.pdbx_seq_one_letter_code
_entity_poly.pdbx_strand_id
1 'polypeptide(L)'
;MSLDNRNTSAQFKRAEQLKRWEESDMAKQASGIPKSPSLRRIQFTPGCIFLAACDAGDKDEVEYLLQDGADIDTANVDGLTALHQ
;
A
#
# COMPACT_ATOMS: atom_id res chain seq x y z
N MET A 1 -4.66 -43.46 0.63
CA MET A 1 -5.59 -42.62 -0.14
C MET A 1 -6.26 -41.59 0.79
N SER A 2 -5.63 -40.45 1.12
CA SER A 2 -6.27 -39.49 2.05
C SER A 2 -5.73 -38.04 2.04
N LEU A 3 -4.72 -37.71 1.23
CA LEU A 3 -4.18 -36.34 1.16
C LEU A 3 -4.72 -35.57 -0.05
N ASP A 4 -4.92 -36.26 -1.18
CA ASP A 4 -5.38 -35.66 -2.44
C ASP A 4 -6.79 -35.09 -2.34
N ASN A 5 -7.70 -35.77 -1.63
CA ASN A 5 -9.10 -35.35 -1.45
C ASN A 5 -9.25 -34.11 -0.55
N ARG A 6 -8.29 -33.85 0.35
CA ARG A 6 -8.29 -32.65 1.19
C ARG A 6 -7.76 -31.44 0.43
N ASN A 7 -6.72 -31.63 -0.37
CA ASN A 7 -6.07 -30.59 -1.18
C ASN A 7 -7.00 -30.07 -2.30
N THR A 8 -7.69 -30.97 -3.00
CA THR A 8 -8.73 -30.60 -3.98
C THR A 8 -9.86 -29.81 -3.32
N SER A 9 -10.23 -30.17 -2.08
CA SER A 9 -11.25 -29.41 -1.34
C SER A 9 -10.79 -28.00 -0.96
N ALA A 10 -9.52 -27.79 -0.63
CA ALA A 10 -8.99 -26.48 -0.24
C ALA A 10 -8.89 -25.54 -1.46
N GLN A 11 -8.39 -26.05 -2.58
CA GLN A 11 -8.34 -25.31 -3.85
C GLN A 11 -9.74 -24.95 -4.35
N PHE A 12 -10.68 -25.90 -4.31
CA PHE A 12 -12.07 -25.67 -4.71
C PHE A 12 -12.76 -24.62 -3.83
N LYS A 13 -12.61 -24.73 -2.50
CA LYS A 13 -13.16 -23.74 -1.55
C LYS A 13 -12.59 -22.34 -1.77
N ARG A 14 -11.28 -22.23 -2.05
CA ARG A 14 -10.65 -20.94 -2.36
C ARG A 14 -11.21 -20.35 -3.66
N ALA A 15 -11.39 -21.16 -4.70
CA ALA A 15 -11.99 -20.71 -5.95
C ALA A 15 -13.42 -20.20 -5.75
N GLU A 16 -14.22 -20.90 -4.94
CA GLU A 16 -15.58 -20.47 -4.61
C GLU A 16 -15.59 -19.16 -3.80
N GLN A 17 -14.66 -18.99 -2.85
CA GLN A 17 -14.51 -17.74 -2.09
C GLN A 17 -14.15 -16.55 -2.97
N LEU A 18 -13.22 -16.72 -3.92
CA LEU A 18 -12.84 -15.66 -4.85
C LEU A 18 -14.02 -15.24 -5.73
N LYS A 19 -14.81 -16.20 -6.24
CA LYS A 19 -16.03 -15.91 -7.01
C LYS A 19 -17.04 -15.09 -6.20
N ARG A 20 -17.25 -15.44 -4.93
CA ARG A 20 -18.13 -14.66 -4.03
C ARG A 20 -17.59 -13.26 -3.75
N TRP A 21 -16.26 -13.10 -3.69
CA TRP A 21 -15.64 -11.79 -3.50
C TRP A 21 -15.86 -10.87 -4.70
N GLU A 22 -15.78 -11.38 -5.94
CA GLU A 22 -16.04 -10.60 -7.17
C GLU A 22 -17.44 -9.97 -7.20
N GLU A 23 -18.44 -10.68 -6.66
CA GLU A 23 -19.83 -10.19 -6.59
C GLU A 23 -20.07 -9.23 -5.41
N SER A 24 -19.13 -9.14 -4.47
CA SER A 24 -19.26 -8.35 -3.24
C SER A 24 -19.12 -6.84 -3.49
N ASP A 25 -19.65 -6.05 -2.56
CA ASP A 25 -19.54 -4.58 -2.62
C ASP A 25 -18.09 -4.09 -2.51
N MET A 26 -17.19 -4.88 -1.91
CA MET A 26 -15.76 -4.55 -1.83
C MET A 26 -15.11 -4.52 -3.22
N ALA A 27 -15.41 -5.51 -4.07
CA ALA A 27 -14.91 -5.54 -5.43
C ALA A 27 -15.50 -4.40 -6.27
N LYS A 28 -16.79 -4.07 -6.06
CA LYS A 28 -17.48 -2.96 -6.74
C LYS A 28 -16.98 -1.58 -6.31
N GLN A 29 -16.57 -1.44 -5.05
CA GLN A 29 -16.05 -0.19 -4.46
C GLN A 29 -14.52 -0.07 -4.54
N ALA A 30 -13.84 -0.88 -5.36
CA ALA A 30 -12.41 -0.72 -5.65
C ALA A 30 -12.12 0.55 -6.48
N SER A 31 -12.81 1.66 -6.22
CA SER A 31 -12.47 2.96 -6.74
C SER A 31 -11.12 3.33 -6.16
N GLY A 32 -10.06 3.20 -6.96
CA GLY A 32 -8.72 3.71 -6.68
C GLY A 32 -8.64 5.24 -6.63
N ILE A 33 -9.77 5.93 -6.44
CA ILE A 33 -9.84 7.37 -6.30
C ILE A 33 -9.44 7.68 -4.86
N PRO A 34 -8.29 8.33 -4.63
CA PRO A 34 -7.91 8.73 -3.30
C PRO A 34 -8.98 9.67 -2.75
N LYS A 35 -9.52 9.34 -1.58
CA LYS A 35 -10.43 10.22 -0.84
C LYS A 35 -9.71 11.55 -0.58
N SER A 36 -10.47 12.65 -0.61
CA SER A 36 -9.97 13.99 -0.34
C SER A 36 -9.02 13.98 0.87
N PRO A 37 -7.85 14.67 0.80
CA PRO A 37 -6.90 14.75 1.90
C PRO A 37 -7.54 15.18 3.22
N SER A 38 -8.55 16.05 3.16
CA SER A 38 -9.31 16.55 4.32
C SER A 38 -10.15 15.49 5.03
N LEU A 39 -10.42 14.35 4.39
CA LEU A 39 -11.20 13.25 4.97
C LEU A 39 -10.29 12.16 5.56
N ARG A 40 -8.96 12.27 5.40
CA ARG A 40 -8.00 11.28 5.91
C ARG A 40 -7.76 11.52 7.40
N ARG A 41 -8.44 10.71 8.23
CA ARG A 41 -8.29 10.73 9.70
C ARG A 41 -6.96 10.16 10.19
N ILE A 42 -6.25 9.41 9.36
CA ILE A 42 -4.94 8.82 9.67
C ILE A 42 -3.91 9.51 8.78
N GLN A 43 -2.84 9.99 9.40
CA GLN A 43 -1.71 10.64 8.75
C GLN A 43 -0.42 10.04 9.28
N PHE A 44 0.61 9.97 8.43
CA PHE A 44 1.96 9.57 8.81
C PHE A 44 2.82 10.82 9.03
N THR A 45 3.97 10.65 9.68
CA THR A 45 4.91 11.75 9.84
C THR A 45 5.50 12.13 8.47
N PRO A 46 5.81 13.41 8.21
CA PRO A 46 6.36 13.85 6.93
C PRO A 46 7.59 13.06 6.50
N GLY A 47 8.49 12.75 7.43
CA GLY A 47 9.68 11.95 7.14
C GLY A 47 9.40 10.51 6.69
N CYS A 48 8.36 9.88 7.26
CA CYS A 48 7.94 8.54 6.84
C CYS A 48 7.34 8.58 5.42
N ILE A 49 6.55 9.61 5.11
CA ILE A 49 5.93 9.78 3.78
C ILE A 49 7.03 10.06 2.74
N PHE A 50 7.97 10.95 3.04
CA PHE A 50 9.08 11.29 2.15
C PHE A 50 9.96 10.09 1.82
N LEU A 51 10.41 9.33 2.84
CA LEU A 51 11.21 8.14 2.61
C LEU A 51 10.46 7.07 1.82
N ALA A 52 9.15 6.91 2.06
CA ALA A 52 8.32 5.97 1.30
C ALA A 52 8.14 6.38 -0.18
N ALA A 53 7.97 7.67 -0.45
CA ALA A 53 7.89 8.19 -1.82
C ALA A 53 9.21 7.97 -2.59
N CYS A 54 10.35 8.19 -1.92
CA CYS A 54 11.67 7.89 -2.47
C CYS A 54 11.85 6.40 -2.77
N ASP A 55 11.50 5.52 -1.82
CA ASP A 55 11.61 4.05 -1.97
C ASP A 55 10.70 3.52 -3.10
N ALA A 56 9.50 4.11 -3.26
CA ALA A 56 8.58 3.79 -4.35
C ALA A 56 9.05 4.31 -5.72
N GLY A 57 10.03 5.22 -5.75
CA GLY A 57 10.47 5.91 -6.98
C GLY A 57 9.43 6.88 -7.54
N ASP A 58 8.48 7.34 -6.72
CA ASP A 58 7.44 8.30 -7.14
C ASP A 58 8.03 9.71 -7.16
N LYS A 59 8.63 10.06 -8.30
CA LYS A 59 9.32 11.33 -8.47
C LYS A 59 8.38 12.53 -8.28
N ASP A 60 7.15 12.45 -8.75
CA ASP A 60 6.20 13.57 -8.68
C ASP A 60 5.80 13.84 -7.22
N GLU A 61 5.58 12.78 -6.43
CA GLU A 61 5.33 12.90 -5.00
C GLU A 61 6.56 13.43 -4.24
N VAL A 62 7.77 12.97 -4.56
CA VAL A 62 9.01 13.48 -3.97
C VAL A 62 9.20 14.96 -4.27
N GLU A 63 9.01 15.40 -5.51
CA GLU A 63 9.11 16.82 -5.89
C GLU A 63 8.08 17.67 -5.15
N TYR A 64 6.84 17.20 -5.03
CA TYR A 64 5.79 17.88 -4.27
C TYR A 64 6.17 18.03 -2.78
N LEU A 65 6.63 16.94 -2.14
CA LEU A 65 7.00 16.95 -0.73
C LEU A 65 8.19 17.88 -0.46
N LEU A 66 9.16 17.95 -1.36
CA LEU A 66 10.27 18.91 -1.26
C LEU A 66 9.79 20.36 -1.38
N GLN A 67 8.84 20.64 -2.28
CA GLN A 67 8.23 21.97 -2.40
C GLN A 67 7.41 22.36 -1.15
N ASP A 68 6.78 21.38 -0.50
CA ASP A 68 6.02 21.56 0.75
C ASP A 68 6.94 21.65 2.00
N GLY A 69 8.27 21.53 1.82
CA GLY A 69 9.26 21.74 2.87
C GLY A 69 9.69 20.48 3.62
N ALA A 70 9.57 19.30 3.02
CA ALA A 70 10.16 18.08 3.56
C ALA A 70 11.70 18.22 3.68
N ASP A 71 12.24 17.75 4.79
CA ASP A 71 13.69 17.70 5.01
C ASP A 71 14.30 16.57 4.16
N ILE A 72 15.12 16.95 3.18
CA ILE A 72 15.80 16.01 2.26
C ILE A 72 16.78 15.09 2.99
N ASP A 73 17.31 15.53 4.13
CA ASP A 73 18.26 14.78 4.95
C ASP A 73 17.56 13.93 6.02
N THR A 74 16.23 13.78 5.94
CA THR A 74 15.47 12.88 6.81
C THR A 74 16.07 11.47 6.75
N ALA A 75 16.31 10.90 7.93
CA ALA A 75 16.79 9.54 8.10
C ALA A 75 15.73 8.63 8.74
N ASN A 76 15.80 7.33 8.44
CA ASN A 76 15.01 6.31 9.12
C ASN A 76 15.56 6.00 10.53
N VAL A 77 14.98 5.01 11.21
CA VAL A 77 15.39 4.61 12.57
C VAL A 77 16.83 4.10 12.65
N ASP A 78 17.40 3.64 11.54
CA ASP A 78 18.78 3.15 11.42
C ASP A 78 19.76 4.26 11.02
N GLY A 79 19.27 5.49 10.76
CA GLY A 79 20.09 6.62 10.32
C GLY A 79 20.32 6.70 8.81
N LEU A 80 19.62 5.91 7.99
CA LEU A 80 19.72 5.94 6.53
C LEU A 80 18.81 7.00 5.93
N THR A 81 19.38 7.89 5.11
CA THR A 81 18.62 8.86 4.30
C THR A 81 18.16 8.24 2.99
N ALA A 82 17.29 8.96 2.25
CA ALA A 82 16.82 8.52 0.94
C ALA A 82 17.94 8.18 -0.06
N LEU A 83 19.09 8.87 0.02
CA LEU A 83 20.23 8.65 -0.88
C LEU A 83 20.97 7.32 -0.62
N HIS A 84 20.87 6.76 0.59
CA HIS A 84 21.60 5.56 0.97
C HIS A 84 20.92 4.25 0.53
N GLN A 85 19.59 4.31 0.33
CA GLN A 85 18.73 3.17 0.02
C GLN A 85 18.90 2.72 -1.44
#